data_AF-A0A1V3G6X4-F1
#
_entry.id   AF-A0A1V3G6X4-F1
#
_cell.length_a   1.000
_cell.length_b   1.000
_cell.length_c   1.000
_cell.angle_alpha   90.00
_cell.angle_beta   90.00
_cell.angle_gamma   90.00
#
_symmetry.space_group_name_H-M   'P 1'
#
loop_
_entity.id
_entity.type
_entity.pdbx_description
1 polymer ?
#
loop_
_entity_poly.entity_id
_entity_poly.type
_entity_poly.pdbx_seq_one_letter_code
_entity_poly.pdbx_strand_id
1 'polypeptide(L)' 'MALVHFGLYRDFFIRYLREQYVIAEVFLVNSNQPPGTPDLTGVRVVEVGGDFVVFSQAGSAGAGLYVVPLDKILLVEL' A
#
# COMPACT_ATOMS: atom_id res chain seq x y z
N MET A 1 14.22 21.69 -14.43
CA MET A 1 13.50 21.07 -13.30
C MET A 1 12.44 20.13 -13.87
N ALA A 2 12.62 18.82 -13.73
CA ALA A 2 11.61 17.86 -14.18
C ALA A 2 10.48 17.81 -13.14
N LEU A 3 9.26 18.12 -13.57
CA LEU A 3 8.07 17.97 -12.74
C LEU A 3 7.72 16.47 -12.73
N VAL A 4 8.21 15.73 -11.73
CA VAL A 4 7.86 14.31 -11.57
C VAL A 4 6.44 14.27 -11.00
N HIS A 5 5.46 13.92 -11.84
CA HIS A 5 4.09 13.67 -11.43
C HIS A 5 4.04 12.30 -10.77
N PHE A 6 4.15 12.27 -9.45
CA PHE A 6 3.84 11.06 -8.70
C PHE A 6 2.32 10.85 -8.73
N GLY A 7 1.86 9.67 -9.12
CA GLY A 7 0.42 9.40 -9.28
C GLY A 7 -0.39 9.61 -7.99
N LEU A 8 -1.72 9.75 -8.13
CA LEU A 8 -2.67 10.02 -7.03
C LEU A 8 -2.47 9.12 -5.80
N TYR A 9 -2.04 7.87 -6.00
CA TYR A 9 -1.79 6.92 -4.93
C TYR A 9 -0.63 7.28 -4.00
N ARG A 10 0.40 7.98 -4.48
CA ARG A 10 1.59 8.26 -3.65
C ARG A 10 1.27 9.24 -2.52
N ASP A 11 0.61 10.35 -2.84
CA ASP A 11 0.25 11.36 -1.83
C ASP A 11 -0.75 10.79 -0.82
N PHE A 12 -1.65 9.91 -1.28
CA PHE A 12 -2.52 9.13 -0.43
C PHE A 12 -1.72 8.29 0.58
N PHE A 13 -0.74 7.49 0.14
CA PHE A 13 0.07 6.70 1.07
C PHE A 13 0.98 7.53 1.98
N ILE A 14 1.47 8.69 1.53
CA ILE A 14 2.24 9.60 2.39
C ILE A 14 1.39 10.10 3.55
N ARG A 15 0.13 10.44 3.29
CA ARG A 15 -0.81 10.83 4.36
C ARG A 15 -1.00 9.67 5.34
N TYR A 16 -1.20 8.46 4.85
CA TYR A 16 -1.44 7.27 5.68
C TYR A 16 -0.22 6.86 6.50
N LEU A 17 0.99 7.06 5.95
CA LEU A 17 2.24 6.92 6.68
C LEU A 17 2.29 7.89 7.88
N ARG A 18 1.91 9.15 7.69
CA ARG A 18 1.94 10.17 8.77
C ARG A 18 0.89 9.90 9.84
N GLU A 19 -0.32 9.52 9.43
CA GLU A 19 -1.45 9.30 10.32
C GLU A 19 -1.46 7.90 10.94
N GLN A 20 -0.60 6.99 10.46
CA GLN A 20 -0.51 5.59 10.92
C GLN A 20 -1.86 4.84 10.83
N TYR A 21 -2.66 5.18 9.80
CA TYR A 21 -3.94 4.54 9.53
C TYR A 21 -3.74 3.05 9.20
N VAL A 22 -4.64 2.23 9.73
CA VAL A 22 -4.81 0.86 9.28
C VAL A 22 -5.65 0.90 8.00
N ILE A 23 -5.10 0.30 6.95
CA ILE A 23 -5.79 0.02 5.70
C ILE A 23 -6.39 -1.38 5.85
N ALA A 24 -7.72 -1.48 5.69
CA ALA A 24 -8.42 -2.74 5.80
C ALA A 24 -7.96 -3.72 4.72
N GLU A 25 -7.91 -3.29 3.45
CA GLU A 25 -7.63 -4.18 2.32
C GLU A 25 -6.86 -3.48 1.19
N VAL A 26 -5.93 -4.21 0.57
CA VAL A 26 -5.20 -3.78 -0.62
C VAL A 26 -5.32 -4.87 -1.69
N PHE A 27 -5.72 -4.46 -2.89
CA PHE A 27 -5.86 -5.34 -4.05
C PHE A 27 -4.80 -4.98 -5.08
N LEU A 28 -4.15 -6.00 -5.65
CA LEU A 28 -3.11 -5.86 -6.65
C LEU A 28 -3.58 -6.30 -8.03
N VAL A 29 -3.04 -5.66 -9.06
CA VAL A 29 -3.20 -6.12 -10.45
C VAL A 29 -2.48 -7.45 -10.63
N ASN A 30 -3.05 -8.35 -11.44
CA ASN A 30 -2.53 -9.70 -11.67
C ASN A 30 -2.30 -10.50 -10.37
N SER A 31 -3.17 -10.32 -9.37
CA SER A 31 -3.17 -11.12 -8.16
C SER A 31 -3.35 -12.61 -8.46
N ASN A 32 -2.70 -13.45 -7.66
CA ASN A 32 -2.92 -14.90 -7.64
C ASN A 32 -4.09 -15.30 -6.72
N GLN A 33 -4.75 -14.34 -6.08
CA GLN A 33 -5.91 -14.58 -5.23
C GLN A 33 -7.18 -14.78 -6.07
N PRO A 34 -8.19 -15.49 -5.53
CA PRO A 34 -9.50 -15.55 -6.16
C PRO A 34 -10.08 -14.14 -6.39
N PRO A 35 -10.90 -13.94 -7.44
CA PRO A 35 -11.55 -12.66 -7.69
C PRO A 35 -12.30 -12.13 -6.46
N GLY A 36 -12.09 -10.85 -6.14
CA GLY A 36 -12.69 -10.20 -4.97
C GLY A 36 -12.00 -10.50 -3.63
N THR A 37 -10.87 -11.21 -3.63
CA THR A 37 -10.06 -11.44 -2.42
C THR A 37 -8.90 -10.46 -2.38
N PRO A 38 -8.68 -9.74 -1.26
CA PRO A 38 -7.55 -8.82 -1.14
C PRO A 38 -6.21 -9.55 -1.03
N ASP A 39 -5.16 -8.91 -1.53
CA ASP A 39 -3.79 -9.41 -1.45
C ASP A 39 -3.17 -9.17 -0.07
N LEU A 40 -3.48 -8.02 0.53
CA LEU A 40 -3.05 -7.64 1.87
C LEU A 40 -4.26 -7.18 2.68
N THR A 41 -4.30 -7.58 3.96
CA THR A 41 -5.37 -7.20 4.89
C THR A 41 -4.82 -6.68 6.20
N GLY A 42 -5.46 -5.64 6.73
CA GLY A 42 -5.12 -5.02 8.00
C GLY A 42 -3.67 -4.56 8.05
N VAL A 43 -3.27 -3.68 7.13
CA VAL A 43 -1.88 -3.22 7.02
C VAL A 43 -1.73 -1.74 7.33
N ARG A 44 -0.51 -1.31 7.65
CA ARG A 44 -0.13 0.11 7.79
C ARG A 44 0.97 0.43 6.81
N VAL A 45 1.03 1.68 6.36
CA VAL A 45 2.15 2.18 5.56
C VAL A 45 3.32 2.48 6.51
N VAL A 46 4.50 1.93 6.19
CA VAL A 46 5.73 2.19 6.95
C VAL A 46 6.79 2.93 6.13
N GLU A 47 6.70 2.88 4.80
CA GLU A 47 7.58 3.63 3.90
C GLU A 47 6.86 3.93 2.59
N VAL A 48 7.15 5.08 1.99
CA VAL A 48 6.68 5.45 0.64
C VAL A 48 7.88 5.93 -0.18
N GLY A 49 8.22 5.14 -1.20
CA GLY A 49 9.28 5.45 -2.15
C GLY A 49 8.82 6.39 -3.27
N GLY A 50 9.61 6.41 -4.36
CA GLY A 50 9.22 7.13 -5.58
C GLY A 50 8.10 6.39 -6.34
N ASP A 51 8.24 5.08 -6.45
CA ASP A 51 7.41 4.18 -7.27
C ASP A 51 6.90 2.95 -6.50
N PHE A 52 7.13 2.89 -5.18
CA PHE A 52 6.66 1.80 -4.32
C PHE A 52 6.12 2.32 -2.98
N VAL A 53 5.41 1.45 -2.28
CA VAL A 53 4.97 1.61 -0.89
C VAL A 53 5.30 0.34 -0.12
N VAL A 54 5.67 0.48 1.15
CA VAL A 54 5.92 -0.65 2.05
C VAL A 54 4.83 -0.71 3.09
N PHE A 55 4.21 -1.88 3.19
CA PHE A 55 3.19 -2.17 4.19
C PHE A 55 3.75 -3.09 5.29
N SER A 56 3.26 -2.91 6.51
CA SER A 56 3.45 -3.87 7.61
C SER A 56 2.08 -4.30 8.14
N GLN A 57 1.95 -5.55 8.57
CA GLN A 57 0.71 -6.02 9.20
C GLN A 57 0.44 -5.28 10.53
N ALA A 58 -0.77 -4.76 10.68
CA ALA A 58 -1.19 -4.07 11.89
C ALA A 58 -1.30 -5.06 13.05
N GLY A 59 -0.74 -4.71 14.21
CA GLY A 59 -0.95 -5.47 15.46
C GLY A 59 -0.04 -6.68 15.68
N SER A 60 0.96 -6.94 14.83
CA SER A 60 1.95 -8.00 15.06
C SER A 60 3.36 -7.43 15.23
N ALA A 61 3.94 -7.60 16.42
CA ALA A 61 5.35 -7.29 16.68
C ALA A 61 6.22 -8.36 16.00
N GLY A 62 6.74 -8.04 14.80
CA GLY A 62 7.38 -8.99 13.89
C GLY A 62 6.63 -9.21 12.58
N ALA A 63 5.63 -8.38 12.29
CA ALA A 63 4.90 -8.39 11.02
C ALA A 63 5.85 -8.35 9.81
N GLY A 64 5.55 -9.17 8.81
CA GLY A 64 6.22 -9.14 7.51
C GLY A 64 6.09 -7.75 6.87
N LEU A 65 7.15 -7.35 6.16
CA LEU A 65 7.14 -6.16 5.31
C LEU A 65 6.77 -6.56 3.89
N TYR A 66 5.83 -5.83 3.30
CA TYR A 66 5.35 -6.06 1.94
C TYR A 66 5.69 -4.86 1.09
N VAL A 67 6.66 -5.01 0.19
CA VAL A 67 7.04 -3.97 -0.77
C VAL A 67 6.17 -4.12 -2.00
N VAL A 68 5.39 -3.08 -2.30
CA VAL A 68 4.40 -3.09 -3.40
C VAL A 68 4.69 -1.93 -4.34
N PRO A 69 4.95 -2.19 -5.63
CA PRO A 69 5.02 -1.13 -6.64
C PRO A 69 3.67 -0.40 -6.78
N LEU A 70 3.69 0.92 -6.91
CA LEU A 70 2.47 1.73 -6.99
C LEU A 70 1.64 1.42 -8.23
N ASP A 71 2.27 1.04 -9.35
CA ASP A 71 1.60 0.63 -10.58
C ASP A 71 0.90 -0.73 -10.46
N LYS A 72 1.17 -1.48 -9.39
CA LYS A 72 0.52 -2.75 -9.09
C LYS A 72 -0.70 -2.62 -8.20
N ILE A 73 -0.97 -1.46 -7.63
CA ILE A 73 -2.12 -1.27 -6.75
C ILE A 73 -3.36 -1.01 -7.59
N LEU A 74 -4.32 -1.92 -7.50
CA LEU A 74 -5.61 -1.81 -8.18
C LEU A 74 -6.61 -0.99 -7.37
N LEU A 75 -6.72 -1.32 -6.08
CA LEU A 75 -7.72 -0.75 -5.16
C LEU A 75 -7.16 -0.76 -3.73
N VAL A 76 -7.59 0.21 -2.93
CA VAL A 76 -7.39 0.26 -1.48
C VAL A 76 -8.74 0.50 -0.81
N GLU A 77 -9.08 -0.34 0.17
CA GLU A 77 -10.28 -0.22 1.00
C GLU A 77 -9.90 0.08 2.46
N LEU A 78 -10.68 0.94 3.11
CA LEU A 78 -10.37 1.58 4.39
C LEU A 78 -11.14 0.99 5.56
#